data_AF-A0ABD6JJB6-F1
#
_entry.id   AF-A0ABD6JJB6-F1
#
_cell.length_a   1.000
_cell.length_b   1.000
_cell.length_c   1.000
_cell.angle_alpha   90.00
_cell.angle_beta   90.00
_cell.angle_gamma   90.00
#
_symmetry.space_group_name_H-M   'P 1'
#
loop_
_entity.id
_entity.type
_entity.pdbx_description
1 polymer ?
#
loop_
_entity_poly.entity_id
_entity_poly.type
_entity_poly.pdbx_seq_one_letter_code
_entity_poly.pdbx_strand_id
1 'polypeptide(L)'
;DSKWNDGYLNRNFVFTNHKGNPMQTERFNKILREAAKDVGIDKEVSSHILRHSHISLLSQQGVSLKAIMDRVGHSDHRTTLSIYSHVTEQMDKDMMNKLEQVKLG
;
A
#
# COMPACT_ATOMS: atom_id res chain seq x y z
N ASP A 1 -27.78 -13.53 -8.47
CA ASP A 1 -26.58 -13.28 -7.66
C ASP A 1 -26.13 -14.45 -6.79
N SER A 2 -25.60 -15.53 -7.40
CA SER A 2 -24.65 -16.41 -6.70
C SER A 2 -23.72 -17.08 -7.71
N LYS A 3 -22.55 -16.47 -7.97
CA LYS A 3 -21.52 -17.07 -8.84
C LYS A 3 -20.86 -18.32 -8.24
N TRP A 4 -21.25 -18.74 -7.04
CA TRP A 4 -20.62 -19.83 -6.28
C TRP A 4 -21.71 -20.67 -5.63
N ASN A 5 -22.11 -21.79 -6.25
CA ASN A 5 -23.30 -22.49 -5.80
C ASN A 5 -23.16 -24.02 -5.66
N ASP A 6 -21.96 -24.54 -5.32
CA ASP A 6 -21.88 -25.96 -4.92
C ASP A 6 -20.78 -26.30 -3.89
N GLY A 7 -20.53 -25.41 -2.92
CA GLY A 7 -19.53 -25.65 -1.87
C GLY A 7 -18.98 -24.40 -1.16
N TYR A 8 -19.60 -23.24 -1.38
CA TYR A 8 -19.23 -21.99 -0.71
C TYR A 8 -19.83 -21.94 0.69
N LEU A 9 -18.98 -21.94 1.72
CA LEU A 9 -19.41 -21.75 3.11
C LEU A 9 -19.29 -20.28 3.48
N ASN A 10 -20.42 -19.58 3.56
CA ASN A 10 -20.46 -18.19 4.01
C ASN A 10 -20.06 -18.10 5.49
N ARG A 11 -18.89 -17.52 5.75
CA ARG A 11 -18.36 -17.27 7.11
C ARG A 11 -18.19 -15.78 7.42
N ASN A 12 -18.90 -14.92 6.69
CA ASN A 12 -18.84 -13.46 6.83
C ASN A 12 -17.46 -12.83 6.56
N PHE A 13 -16.55 -13.57 5.91
CA PHE A 13 -15.33 -12.99 5.38
C PHE A 13 -15.64 -12.25 4.07
N VAL A 14 -15.02 -11.08 3.88
CA VAL A 14 -15.18 -10.28 2.66
C VAL A 14 -14.30 -10.81 1.52
N PHE A 15 -13.02 -11.06 1.80
CA PHE A 15 -12.06 -11.55 0.81
C PHE A 15 -11.88 -13.06 0.91
N THR A 16 -12.71 -13.81 0.19
CA THR A 16 -12.72 -15.28 0.24
C THR A 16 -12.26 -15.96 -1.05
N ASN A 17 -11.81 -17.21 -0.92
CA ASN A 17 -11.74 -18.15 -2.03
C ASN A 17 -13.12 -18.74 -2.37
N HIS A 18 -13.19 -19.57 -3.42
CA HIS A 18 -14.43 -20.20 -3.89
C HIS A 18 -15.12 -21.13 -2.86
N LYS A 19 -14.44 -21.50 -1.77
CA LYS A 19 -14.99 -22.30 -0.67
C LYS A 19 -15.43 -21.44 0.54
N GLY A 20 -15.33 -20.12 0.43
CA GLY A 20 -15.63 -19.19 1.52
C GLY A 20 -14.55 -19.12 2.61
N ASN A 21 -13.35 -19.66 2.38
CA ASN A 21 -12.21 -19.46 3.29
C ASN A 21 -11.55 -18.11 2.99
N PRO A 22 -10.91 -17.45 3.96
CA PRO A 22 -10.05 -16.31 3.69
C PRO A 22 -9.07 -16.59 2.55
N MET A 23 -8.87 -15.61 1.69
CA MET A 23 -7.86 -15.71 0.64
C MET A 23 -6.47 -15.91 1.26
N GLN A 24 -5.74 -16.91 0.78
CA GLN A 24 -4.38 -17.17 1.26
C GLN A 24 -3.42 -16.09 0.74
N THR A 25 -2.58 -15.58 1.64
CA THR A 25 -1.61 -14.51 1.33
C THR A 25 -0.64 -14.91 0.23
N GLU A 26 -0.19 -16.17 0.21
CA GLU A 26 0.70 -16.69 -0.85
C GLU A 26 0.03 -16.68 -2.23
N ARG A 27 -1.27 -17.02 -2.29
CA ARG A 27 -2.03 -16.96 -3.55
C ARG A 27 -2.18 -15.51 -4.03
N PHE A 28 -2.45 -14.59 -3.10
CA PHE A 28 -2.51 -13.17 -3.40
C PHE A 28 -1.15 -12.65 -3.90
N ASN A 29 -0.05 -12.96 -3.18
CA ASN A 29 1.31 -12.56 -3.55
C ASN A 29 1.73 -13.13 -4.90
N LYS A 30 1.34 -14.38 -5.23
CA LYS A 30 1.61 -14.98 -6.55
C LYS A 30 0.95 -14.18 -7.66
N ILE A 31 -0.35 -13.89 -7.54
CA ILE A 31 -1.10 -13.09 -8.52
C ILE A 31 -0.49 -11.70 -8.66
N LEU A 32 -0.12 -11.09 -7.53
CA LEU A 32 0.52 -9.76 -7.52
C LEU A 32 1.86 -9.75 -8.26
N ARG A 33 2.69 -10.79 -8.07
CA ARG A 33 3.99 -10.94 -8.77
C ARG A 33 3.82 -11.17 -10.27
N GLU A 34 2.86 -12.00 -10.66
CA GLU A 34 2.52 -12.20 -12.08
C GLU A 34 2.07 -10.88 -12.71
N ALA A 35 1.15 -10.16 -12.07
CA ALA A 35 0.69 -8.86 -12.55
C ALA A 35 1.82 -7.82 -12.65
N ALA A 36 2.72 -7.77 -11.67
CA ALA A 36 3.88 -6.88 -11.69
C ALA A 36 4.83 -7.20 -12.85
N LYS A 37 5.06 -8.49 -13.11
CA LYS A 37 5.88 -8.96 -14.24
C LYS A 37 5.25 -8.56 -15.58
N ASP A 38 3.94 -8.73 -15.73
CA ASP A 38 3.22 -8.44 -16.97
C ASP A 38 3.27 -6.95 -17.36
N VAL A 39 3.35 -6.05 -16.36
CA VAL A 39 3.48 -4.60 -16.58
C VAL A 39 4.93 -4.10 -16.53
N GLY A 40 5.92 -5.00 -16.43
CA GLY A 40 7.34 -4.65 -16.45
C GLY A 40 7.88 -4.02 -15.16
N ILE A 41 7.25 -4.26 -14.01
CA ILE A 41 7.78 -3.84 -12.71
C ILE A 41 8.85 -4.85 -12.26
N ASP A 42 10.12 -4.43 -12.31
CA ASP A 42 11.29 -5.25 -11.93
C ASP A 42 11.62 -5.16 -10.43
N LYS A 43 10.58 -5.07 -9.59
CA LYS A 43 10.72 -4.98 -8.13
C LYS A 43 10.12 -6.22 -7.48
N GLU A 44 10.68 -6.64 -6.35
CA GLU A 44 10.05 -7.68 -5.55
C GLU A 44 8.75 -7.16 -4.95
N VAL A 45 7.62 -7.71 -5.39
CA VAL A 45 6.28 -7.32 -4.90
C VAL A 45 5.68 -8.36 -3.97
N SER A 46 5.02 -7.87 -2.92
CA SER A 46 4.22 -8.64 -1.97
C SER A 46 3.15 -7.73 -1.37
N SER A 47 2.21 -8.29 -0.59
CA SER A 47 1.23 -7.47 0.14
C SER A 47 1.85 -6.35 0.99
N HIS A 48 3.06 -6.53 1.51
CA HIS A 48 3.78 -5.49 2.27
C HIS A 48 4.10 -4.27 1.41
N ILE A 49 4.48 -4.46 0.13
CA ILE A 49 4.81 -3.33 -0.74
C ILE A 49 3.60 -2.41 -0.96
N LEU A 50 2.39 -2.96 -0.98
CA LEU A 50 1.16 -2.17 -1.09
C LEU A 50 0.93 -1.31 0.14
N ARG A 51 1.19 -1.87 1.34
CA ARG A 51 1.15 -1.11 2.60
C ARG A 51 2.19 0.02 2.59
N HIS A 52 3.41 -0.26 2.13
CA HIS A 52 4.48 0.73 2.04
C HIS A 52 4.16 1.84 1.03
N SER A 53 3.63 1.48 -0.14
CA SER A 53 3.18 2.45 -1.15
C SER A 53 2.08 3.36 -0.61
N HIS A 54 1.14 2.83 0.17
CA HIS A 54 0.10 3.63 0.83
C HIS A 54 0.68 4.62 1.84
N ILE A 55 1.65 4.20 2.66
CA ILE A 55 2.36 5.09 3.60
C ILE A 55 3.13 6.17 2.83
N SER A 56 3.85 5.79 1.77
CA SER A 56 4.62 6.70 0.93
C SER A 56 3.72 7.77 0.31
N LEU A 57 2.57 7.36 -0.26
CA LEU A 57 1.58 8.28 -0.83
C LEU A 57 1.06 9.28 0.20
N LEU A 58 0.67 8.82 1.40
CA LEU A 58 0.18 9.72 2.45
C LEU A 58 1.27 10.70 2.91
N SER A 59 2.52 10.22 2.97
CA SER A 59 3.67 11.07 3.33
C SER A 59 3.91 12.15 2.29
N GLN A 60 3.85 11.80 1.00
CA GLN A 60 3.96 12.74 -0.12
C GLN A 60 2.83 13.79 -0.13
N GLN A 61 1.65 13.41 0.36
CA GLN A 61 0.50 14.31 0.52
C GLN A 61 0.61 15.22 1.76
N GLY A 62 1.71 15.14 2.53
CA GLY A 62 1.91 15.97 3.72
C GLY A 62 1.05 15.56 4.91
N VAL A 63 0.51 14.33 4.93
CA VAL A 63 -0.24 13.82 6.07
C VAL A 63 0.73 13.59 7.24
N SER A 64 0.35 14.01 8.44
CA SER A 64 1.22 13.87 9.61
C SER A 64 1.50 12.39 9.94
N LEU A 65 2.72 12.10 10.42
CA LEU A 65 3.12 10.75 10.82
C LEU A 65 2.13 10.12 11.82
N LYS A 66 1.59 10.91 12.76
CA LYS A 66 0.58 10.42 13.71
C LYS A 66 -0.68 9.92 13.01
N ALA A 67 -1.22 10.69 12.07
CA ALA A 67 -2.41 10.31 11.32
C ALA A 67 -2.16 9.10 10.42
N ILE A 68 -0.97 8.99 9.82
CA ILE A 68 -0.56 7.81 9.06
C ILE A 68 -0.55 6.57 9.95
N MET A 69 0.12 6.64 11.12
CA MET A 69 0.20 5.52 12.06
C MET A 69 -1.18 5.09 12.59
N ASP A 70 -2.08 6.03 12.86
CA ASP A 70 -3.45 5.72 13.28
C ASP A 70 -4.24 4.99 12.18
N ARG A 71 -3.97 5.32 10.91
CA ARG A 71 -4.64 4.70 9.76
C ARG A 71 -4.09 3.32 9.41
N VAL A 72 -2.77 3.13 9.45
CA VAL A 72 -2.15 1.85 9.06
C VAL A 72 -1.99 0.89 10.24
N GLY A 73 -2.11 1.40 11.47
CA GLY A 73 -1.88 0.65 12.70
C GLY A 73 -0.40 0.53 13.07
N HIS A 74 -0.14 0.17 14.33
CA HIS A 74 1.20 0.18 14.93
C HIS A 74 2.00 -1.12 14.75
N SER A 75 1.48 -2.09 14.00
CA SER A 75 2.09 -3.43 13.86
C SER A 75 3.51 -3.39 13.28
N ASP A 76 3.83 -2.37 12.49
CA ASP A 76 5.17 -2.15 11.95
C ASP A 76 5.53 -0.65 11.92
N HIS A 77 5.72 -0.09 13.11
CA HIS A 77 6.06 1.33 13.29
C HIS A 77 7.44 1.67 12.70
N ARG A 78 8.42 0.74 12.74
CA ARG A 78 9.79 0.99 12.27
C ARG A 78 9.79 1.23 10.76
N THR A 79 9.11 0.37 10.00
CA THR A 79 9.05 0.57 8.55
C THR A 79 8.22 1.79 8.17
N THR A 80 7.14 2.07 8.91
CA THR A 80 6.34 3.29 8.73
C THR A 80 7.19 4.55 8.92
N LEU A 81 7.98 4.61 10.00
CA LEU A 81 8.88 5.72 10.29
C LEU A 81 9.97 5.85 9.23
N SER A 82 10.60 4.75 8.84
CA SER A 82 11.65 4.74 7.81
C SER A 82 11.16 5.31 6.47
N ILE A 83 9.99 4.86 6.01
CA ILE A 83 9.38 5.36 4.76
C ILE A 83 9.02 6.83 4.89
N TYR A 84 8.37 7.21 5.99
CA TYR A 84 7.99 8.60 6.22
C TYR A 84 9.21 9.52 6.18
N SER A 85 10.25 9.21 6.96
CA SER A 85 11.49 9.99 7.01
C SER A 85 12.15 10.12 5.64
N HIS A 86 12.22 9.03 4.87
CA HIS A 86 12.79 9.05 3.53
C HIS A 86 12.00 9.95 2.57
N VAL A 87 10.66 9.87 2.61
CA VAL A 87 9.80 10.71 1.77
C VAL A 87 9.90 12.17 2.16
N THR A 88 9.88 12.48 3.46
CA THR A 88 9.99 13.88 3.93
C THR A 88 11.35 14.48 3.60
N GLU A 89 12.44 13.72 3.73
CA GLU A 89 13.78 14.19 3.32
C GLU A 89 13.82 14.54 1.81
N GLN A 90 13.15 13.74 0.98
CA GLN A 90 13.04 14.02 -0.45
C GLN A 90 12.16 15.25 -0.72
N MET A 91 11.09 15.45 0.04
CA MET A 91 10.24 16.64 -0.06
C MET A 91 10.99 17.91 0.35
N ASP A 92 11.83 17.84 1.38
CA ASP A 92 12.66 18.95 1.86
C ASP A 92 13.71 19.32 0.81
N LYS A 93 14.36 18.33 0.17
CA LYS A 93 15.27 18.54 -0.95
C LYS A 93 14.58 19.21 -2.15
N ASP A 94 13.33 18.85 -2.40
CA ASP A 94 12.52 19.40 -3.49
C ASP A 94 11.86 20.74 -3.14
N MET A 95 12.01 21.22 -1.90
CA MET A 95 11.40 22.47 -1.43
C MET A 95 11.85 23.69 -2.25
N MET A 96 13.15 23.79 -2.57
CA MET A 96 13.68 24.92 -3.33
C MET A 96 13.11 24.95 -4.77
N ASN A 97 13.01 23.79 -5.42
CA ASN A 97 12.40 23.67 -6.74
C ASN A 97 10.93 24.11 -6.73
N LYS A 98 10.19 23.78 -5.65
CA LYS A 98 8.79 24.19 -5.50
C LYS A 98 8.66 25.69 -5.25
N LEU A 99 9.54 26.27 -4.43
CA LEU A 99 9.54 27.71 -4.15
C LEU A 99 9.89 28.54 -5.39
N GLU A 100 10.78 28.07 -6.25
CA GLU A 100 11.12 28.76 -7.50
C GLU A 100 9.93 28.91 -8.46
N GLN A 101 8.96 27.99 -8.39
CA GLN A 101 7.72 28.06 -9.17
C GLN A 101 6.70 29.06 -8.58
N VAL A 102 6.89 29.53 -7.35
CA VAL A 102 6.01 30.50 -6.70
C VAL A 102 6.42 31.91 -7.14
N LYS A 103 5.78 32.40 -8.20
CA LYS A 103 5.94 33.78 -8.64
C LYS A 103 4.87 34.68 -8.01
N LEU A 104 5.29 35.61 -7.16
CA LEU A 104 4.42 36.61 -6.54
C LEU A 104 4.49 37.93 -7.32
N GLY A 105 4.05 37.93 -8.58
CA GLY A 105 4.05 39.14 -9.43
C GLY A 105 5.44 39.58 -9.88
#